data_AF-A0A7Y8LK34-F1
#
_entry.id   AF-A0A7Y8LK34-F1
#
_cell.length_a   1.000
_cell.length_b   1.000
_cell.length_c   1.000
_cell.angle_alpha   90.00
_cell.angle_beta   90.00
_cell.angle_gamma   90.00
#
_symmetry.space_group_name_H-M   'P 1'
#
loop_
_entity.id
_entity.type
_entity.pdbx_description
1 polymer ?
#
loop_
_entity_poly.entity_id
_entity_poly.type
_entity_poly.pdbx_seq_one_letter_code
_entity_poly.pdbx_strand_id
1 'polypeptide(L)'
;MAGGEGPWTTGLRLLRPRLLLAGLNPIATDAVGVALMGFNPMDPAGAGTFRNVDNMLELAEAASVGTRDLSQIEVIGEEIANLACPFGPLGAPTEI
;
A
#
# COMPACT_ATOMS: atom_id res chain seq x y z
N MET A 1 2.04 9.61 -6.44
CA MET A 1 3.43 9.58 -6.94
C MET A 1 4.04 8.27 -6.50
N ALA A 2 4.89 7.63 -7.30
CA ALA A 2 5.77 6.55 -6.85
C ALA A 2 7.18 7.10 -6.65
N GLY A 3 7.89 6.63 -5.62
CA GLY A 3 9.23 7.13 -5.26
C GLY A 3 9.24 8.51 -4.59
N GLY A 4 8.16 8.88 -3.89
CA GLY A 4 7.98 10.20 -3.25
C GLY A 4 8.31 10.25 -1.75
N GLU A 5 9.09 9.30 -1.24
CA GLU A 5 9.37 9.15 0.20
C GLU A 5 10.28 10.26 0.75
N GLY A 6 11.21 10.77 -0.06
CA GLY A 6 12.10 11.85 0.34
C GLY A 6 13.17 12.20 -0.71
N PRO A 7 14.00 13.23 -0.44
CA PRO A 7 15.03 13.70 -1.37
C PRO A 7 16.13 12.69 -1.70
N TRP A 8 16.23 11.58 -0.95
CA TRP A 8 17.16 10.48 -1.21
C TRP A 8 16.64 9.48 -2.25
N THR A 9 15.37 9.55 -2.64
CA THR A 9 14.78 8.65 -3.62
C THR A 9 15.04 9.17 -5.04
N THR A 10 15.61 8.32 -5.90
CA THR A 10 15.73 8.55 -7.34
C THR A 10 14.59 7.86 -8.09
N GLY A 11 14.17 8.39 -9.25
CA GLY A 11 13.11 7.76 -10.06
C GLY A 11 11.69 8.14 -9.63
N LEU A 12 11.45 9.43 -9.36
CA LEU A 12 10.11 9.93 -9.07
C LEU A 12 9.19 9.76 -10.28
N ARG A 13 8.08 9.06 -10.11
CA ARG A 13 7.07 8.88 -11.17
C ARG A 13 5.73 9.48 -10.78
N LEU A 14 5.20 10.31 -11.66
CA LEU A 14 3.85 10.83 -11.51
C LEU A 14 2.84 9.70 -11.77
N LEU A 15 1.94 9.51 -10.80
CA LEU A 15 0.81 8.60 -10.91
C LEU A 15 -0.48 9.41 -10.88
N ARG A 16 -1.50 8.94 -11.61
CA ARG A 16 -2.85 9.50 -11.57
C ARG A 16 -3.84 8.38 -11.24
N PRO A 17 -3.92 7.91 -9.98
CA PRO A 17 -4.80 6.80 -9.60
C PRO A 17 -6.28 7.14 -9.79
N ARG A 18 -6.66 8.41 -9.61
CA ARG A 18 -8.06 8.89 -9.69
C ARG A 18 -9.00 8.19 -8.70
N LEU A 19 -8.48 7.79 -7.55
CA LEU A 19 -9.22 7.14 -6.47
C LEU A 19 -9.28 8.04 -5.24
N LEU A 20 -10.39 7.97 -4.51
CA LEU A 20 -10.53 8.50 -3.15
C LEU A 20 -10.78 7.33 -2.21
N LEU A 21 -9.94 7.20 -1.19
CA LEU A 21 -10.08 6.21 -0.13
C LEU A 21 -10.49 6.93 1.15
N ALA A 22 -11.53 6.43 1.80
CA ALA A 22 -12.00 6.95 3.06
C ALA A 22 -12.58 5.80 3.90
N GLY A 23 -12.22 5.78 5.18
CA GLY A 23 -12.70 4.78 6.12
C GLY A 23 -12.53 5.25 7.55
N LEU A 24 -13.27 4.63 8.46
CA LEU A 24 -13.23 4.96 9.89
C LEU A 24 -12.12 4.21 10.64
N ASN A 25 -11.61 3.12 10.07
CA ASN A 25 -10.47 2.38 10.59
C ASN A 25 -9.22 2.72 9.75
N PRO A 26 -8.18 3.35 10.34
CA PRO A 26 -7.01 3.77 9.58
C PRO A 26 -6.19 2.59 9.04
N ILE A 27 -6.11 1.47 9.77
CA ILE A 27 -5.33 0.29 9.37
C ILE A 27 -5.99 -0.41 8.19
N ALA A 28 -7.32 -0.60 8.26
CA ALA A 28 -8.08 -1.18 7.16
C ALA A 28 -8.02 -0.29 5.90
N THR A 29 -8.16 1.03 6.07
CA THR A 29 -8.13 1.99 4.95
C THR A 29 -6.76 1.99 4.28
N ASP A 30 -5.67 1.95 5.06
CA ASP A 30 -4.31 1.93 4.52
C ASP A 30 -3.95 0.58 3.89
N ALA A 31 -4.42 -0.54 4.45
CA ALA A 31 -4.26 -1.87 3.85
C ALA A 31 -4.90 -1.96 2.45
N VAL A 32 -6.09 -1.38 2.27
CA VAL A 32 -6.72 -1.25 0.94
C VAL A 32 -5.88 -0.36 0.03
N GLY A 33 -5.30 0.72 0.56
CA GLY A 33 -4.35 1.58 -0.16
C GLY A 33 -3.14 0.79 -0.68
N VAL A 34 -2.48 0.01 0.17
CA VAL A 34 -1.35 -0.87 -0.20
C VAL A 34 -1.75 -1.84 -1.31
N ALA A 35 -2.93 -2.47 -1.19
CA ALA A 35 -3.45 -3.38 -2.20
C ALA A 35 -3.67 -2.68 -3.55
N LEU A 36 -4.23 -1.46 -3.55
CA LEU A 36 -4.42 -0.65 -4.76
C LEU A 36 -3.10 -0.20 -5.38
N MET A 37 -2.02 -0.05 -4.60
CA MET A 37 -0.68 0.19 -5.14
C MET A 37 -0.06 -1.06 -5.79
N GLY A 38 -0.74 -2.20 -5.76
CA GLY A 38 -0.30 -3.47 -6.32
C GLY A 38 0.57 -4.29 -5.36
N PHE A 39 0.52 -4.00 -4.07
CA PHE A 39 1.32 -4.66 -3.04
C PHE A 39 0.46 -5.52 -2.12
N ASN A 40 1.10 -6.39 -1.33
CA ASN A 40 0.40 -7.24 -0.39
C ASN A 40 0.53 -6.69 1.04
N PRO A 41 -0.56 -6.20 1.67
CA PRO A 41 -0.50 -5.70 3.05
C PRO A 41 -0.16 -6.80 4.08
N MET A 42 -0.36 -8.07 3.71
CA MET A 42 -0.04 -9.22 4.55
C MET A 42 1.45 -9.62 4.55
N ASP A 43 2.28 -9.02 3.68
CA ASP A 43 3.72 -9.31 3.69
C ASP A 43 4.33 -8.96 5.05
N PRO A 44 5.18 -9.84 5.64
CA PRO A 44 5.78 -9.56 6.93
C PRO A 44 6.90 -8.52 6.81
N ALA A 45 7.27 -7.92 7.94
CA ALA A 45 8.48 -7.10 8.03
C ALA A 45 9.71 -7.83 7.45
N GLY A 46 10.50 -7.11 6.64
CA GLY A 46 11.70 -7.66 6.00
C GLY A 46 11.45 -8.53 4.76
N ALA A 47 10.21 -8.67 4.27
CA ALA A 47 9.90 -9.46 3.07
C ALA A 47 8.91 -8.76 2.12
N GLY A 48 8.87 -9.24 0.87
CA GLY A 48 7.92 -8.78 -0.15
C GLY A 48 7.92 -7.26 -0.30
N THR A 49 6.76 -6.65 -0.04
CA THR A 49 6.49 -5.22 -0.01
C THR A 49 7.38 -4.47 0.99
N PHE A 50 7.64 -5.07 2.16
CA PHE A 50 8.34 -4.45 3.30
C PHE A 50 9.79 -4.95 3.45
N ARG A 51 10.50 -5.23 2.35
CA ARG A 51 11.82 -5.87 2.35
C ARG A 51 12.88 -5.22 3.27
N ASN A 52 12.87 -3.89 3.37
CA ASN A 52 13.92 -3.14 4.08
C ASN A 52 13.39 -2.36 5.30
N VAL A 53 12.14 -2.62 5.69
CA VAL A 53 11.42 -1.83 6.70
C VAL A 53 10.51 -2.74 7.52
N ASP A 54 10.05 -2.22 8.66
CA ASP A 54 8.96 -2.84 9.40
C ASP A 54 7.63 -2.65 8.65
N ASN A 55 6.73 -3.62 8.76
CA ASN A 55 5.35 -3.45 8.31
C ASN A 55 4.55 -2.78 9.44
N MET A 56 4.30 -1.47 9.31
CA MET A 56 3.53 -0.73 10.31
C MET A 56 2.08 -1.21 10.43
N LEU A 57 1.49 -1.78 9.37
CA LEU A 57 0.15 -2.37 9.42
C LEU A 57 0.14 -3.64 10.27
N GLU A 58 1.17 -4.47 10.14
CA GLU A 58 1.37 -5.67 10.96
C GLU A 58 1.53 -5.32 12.44
N LEU A 59 2.35 -4.32 12.75
CA LEU A 59 2.55 -3.84 14.13
C LEU A 59 1.26 -3.26 14.73
N ALA A 60 0.49 -2.48 13.95
CA ALA A 60 -0.76 -1.89 14.42
C ALA A 60 -1.88 -2.93 14.58
N GLU A 61 -1.91 -3.96 13.74
CA GLU A 61 -2.80 -5.10 13.88
C GLU A 61 -2.48 -5.89 15.15
N ALA A 62 -1.20 -6.16 15.42
CA ALA A 62 -0.77 -6.80 16.68
C ALA A 62 -1.13 -5.98 17.93
N ALA A 63 -1.27 -4.66 17.78
CA ALA A 63 -1.74 -3.75 18.83
C ALA A 63 -3.28 -3.57 18.88
N SER A 64 -4.04 -4.36 18.11
CA SER A 64 -5.51 -4.33 18.06
C SER A 64 -6.12 -2.99 17.59
N VAL A 65 -5.39 -2.20 16.79
CA VAL A 65 -5.89 -0.92 16.24
C VAL A 65 -6.84 -1.14 15.05
N GLY A 66 -6.63 -2.21 14.29
CA GLY A 66 -7.45 -2.59 13.14
C GLY A 66 -6.84 -3.80 12.44
N THR A 67 -7.47 -4.26 11.37
CA THR A 67 -6.96 -5.38 10.57
C THR A 67 -6.37 -4.91 9.26
N ARG A 68 -5.35 -5.62 8.78
CA ARG A 68 -4.76 -5.45 7.45
C ARG A 68 -5.20 -6.57 6.48
N ASP A 69 -5.97 -7.54 6.96
CA ASP A 69 -6.51 -8.64 6.17
C ASP A 69 -7.71 -8.16 5.33
N LEU A 70 -7.50 -8.07 4.02
CA LEU A 70 -8.51 -7.61 3.07
C LEU A 70 -9.80 -8.46 3.09
N SER A 71 -9.72 -9.72 3.51
CA SER A 71 -10.92 -10.57 3.60
C SER A 71 -11.85 -10.20 4.76
N GLN A 72 -11.35 -9.41 5.72
CA GLN A 72 -12.08 -8.93 6.90
C GLN A 72 -12.48 -7.45 6.78
N ILE A 73 -12.19 -6.81 5.64
CA ILE A 73 -12.46 -5.39 5.41
C ILE A 73 -13.63 -5.25 4.44
N GLU A 74 -14.71 -4.62 4.90
CA GLU A 74 -15.80 -4.21 4.01
C GLU A 74 -15.34 -3.06 3.11
N VAL A 75 -15.38 -3.29 1.80
CA VAL A 75 -15.08 -2.28 0.79
C VAL A 75 -16.35 -1.97 0.02
N ILE A 76 -16.79 -0.71 0.10
CA ILE A 76 -17.92 -0.21 -0.69
C ILE A 76 -17.37 0.45 -1.95
N GLY A 77 -17.70 -0.11 -3.11
CA GLY A 77 -17.24 0.39 -4.41
C GLY A 77 -16.98 -0.74 -5.41
N GLU A 78 -16.11 -0.46 -6.37
CA GLU A 78 -15.61 -1.44 -7.35
C GLU A 78 -14.53 -2.34 -6.72
N GLU A 79 -14.32 -3.53 -7.27
CA GLU A 79 -13.33 -4.49 -6.75
C GLU A 79 -11.90 -3.91 -6.81
N ILE A 80 -11.12 -4.14 -5.74
CA ILE A 80 -9.73 -3.67 -5.63
C ILE A 80 -8.88 -4.08 -6.86
N ALA A 81 -9.06 -5.31 -7.34
CA ALA A 81 -8.33 -5.85 -8.48
C ALA A 81 -8.55 -5.03 -9.77
N ASN A 82 -9.74 -4.46 -9.96
CA ASN A 82 -10.09 -3.65 -11.13
C ASN A 82 -9.59 -2.21 -11.03
N LEU A 83 -9.23 -1.76 -9.83
CA LEU A 83 -8.81 -0.40 -9.54
C LEU A 83 -7.31 -0.25 -9.26
N ALA A 84 -6.56 -1.35 -9.26
CA ALA A 84 -5.13 -1.33 -8.94
C ALA A 84 -4.37 -0.35 -9.87
N CYS A 85 -3.55 0.51 -9.26
CA CYS A 85 -2.62 1.41 -9.92
C CYS A 85 -1.20 1.04 -9.47
N PRO A 86 -0.55 0.07 -10.13
CA PRO A 86 0.71 -0.48 -9.65
C PRO A 86 1.85 0.55 -9.60
N PHE A 87 2.56 0.57 -8.47
CA PHE A 87 3.70 1.47 -8.28
C PHE A 87 4.96 0.95 -8.98
N GLY A 88 4.96 -0.30 -9.43
CA GLY A 88 6.06 -0.96 -10.13
C GLY A 88 6.96 -1.75 -9.19
N PRO A 89 8.04 -2.36 -9.71
CA PRO A 89 8.97 -3.14 -8.90
C PRO A 89 9.70 -2.23 -7.91
N LEU A 90 9.79 -2.66 -6.65
CA LEU A 90 10.61 -2.01 -5.62
C LEU A 90 12.07 -1.93 -6.10
N GLY A 91 12.57 -0.71 -6.32
CA GLY A 91 13.97 -0.45 -6.68
C GLY A 91 14.34 -0.55 -8.16
N ALA A 92 13.37 -0.68 -9.08
CA ALA A 92 13.67 -0.56 -10.51
C ALA A 92 13.96 0.91 -10.87
N PRO A 93 15.07 1.23 -11.55
CA PRO A 93 15.29 2.57 -12.08
C PRO A 93 14.14 2.87 -13.04
N THR A 94 13.43 3.96 -12.75
CA THR A 94 12.33 4.41 -13.60
C THR A 94 12.93 5.31 -14.67
N GLU A 95 12.88 4.90 -15.94
CA GLU A 95 13.27 5.77 -17.05
C GLU A 95 12.40 7.03 -17.05
N ILE A 96 13.05 8.19 -17.21
CA ILE A 96 12.46 9.53 -17.19
C ILE A 96 11.92 9.86 -18.59
#